data_AF-A0AAP9LD76-F1
#
_entry.id   AF-A0AAP9LD76-F1
#
_cell.length_a   1.000
_cell.length_b   1.000
_cell.length_c   1.000
_cell.angle_alpha   90.00
_cell.angle_beta   90.00
_cell.angle_gamma   90.00
#
_symmetry.space_group_name_H-M   'P 1'
#
loop_
_entity.id
_entity.type
_entity.pdbx_description
1 polymer ?
#
loop_
_entity_poly.entity_id
_entity_poly.type
_entity_poly.pdbx_seq_one_letter_code
_entity_poly.pdbx_strand_id
1 'polypeptide(L)'
;MKLDNWKTITPYTVAKKMRFDAYQDDWHYDAQDPSMAARQTEGVAGLWNILAKHALALLADEVGMGKTYQAIGVILHLWHIKPDAKILIMVPNKDICLHWIREYKIFLKYHYRGKNANICNANKDPVHEARMFTRLYELEKDIRESAGNLYLTTIHSLSGLVPLDEKDNALVNAERYAAQLHANIKASLGEQGFDLIVIDEAHYFRNRDGQSQRAAAAKSFFGEDDERLGQRTLLLSATPNHSSSRNVADIFSYFIHPESVSPDSDVKTLLKTFAIRRLRKMQGQGITNNKYNYRNERVTAASFVNNPDAELFFALYQKELVNALGEKGENRQFQYGYLEGFESTGIVAREDNDTEMENADEMAKDAFHRAP
;
A
#
# COMPACT_ATOMS: atom_id res chain seq x y z
N MET A 1 -21.95 0.04 18.47
CA MET A 1 -21.02 -0.32 19.57
C MET A 1 -19.89 0.69 19.53
N LYS A 2 -19.69 1.50 20.59
CA LYS A 2 -18.78 2.66 20.56
C LYS A 2 -17.30 2.25 20.41
N LEU A 3 -16.54 3.10 19.72
CA LEU A 3 -15.13 2.99 19.28
C LEU A 3 -14.06 2.88 20.41
N ASP A 4 -14.39 2.42 21.61
CA ASP A 4 -13.51 2.49 22.81
C ASP A 4 -12.54 1.30 23.01
N ASN A 5 -12.50 0.34 22.08
CA ASN A 5 -11.76 -0.92 22.29
C ASN A 5 -10.29 -0.90 21.86
N TRP A 6 -9.82 0.11 21.13
CA TRP A 6 -8.41 0.20 20.69
C TRP A 6 -7.55 0.93 21.73
N LYS A 7 -7.31 0.28 22.87
CA LYS A 7 -6.37 0.81 23.87
C LYS A 7 -4.95 0.80 23.33
N THR A 8 -4.16 1.81 23.68
CA THR A 8 -2.75 1.86 23.27
C THR A 8 -1.97 0.68 23.83
N ILE A 9 -1.01 0.20 23.04
CA ILE A 9 -0.17 -0.94 23.39
C ILE A 9 1.31 -0.60 23.29
N THR A 10 2.11 -1.41 23.97
CA THR A 10 3.57 -1.31 23.95
C THR A 10 4.17 -2.45 23.12
N PRO A 11 5.41 -2.30 22.62
CA PRO A 11 6.12 -3.39 21.96
C PRO A 11 6.23 -4.64 22.85
N TYR A 12 6.40 -4.47 24.17
CA TYR A 12 6.34 -5.57 25.15
C TYR A 12 5.02 -6.35 25.12
N THR A 13 3.89 -5.66 24.91
CA THR A 13 2.57 -6.31 24.78
C THR A 13 2.46 -7.13 23.51
N VAL A 14 3.04 -6.62 22.41
CA VAL A 14 3.14 -7.36 21.14
C VAL A 14 4.03 -8.59 21.31
N ALA A 15 5.23 -8.43 21.89
CA ALA A 15 6.22 -9.50 22.08
C ALA A 15 5.71 -10.69 22.93
N LYS A 16 4.75 -10.44 23.84
CA LYS A 16 4.06 -11.50 24.59
C LYS A 16 3.20 -12.42 23.71
N LYS A 17 2.68 -11.89 22.60
CA LYS A 17 1.72 -12.58 21.72
C LYS A 17 2.38 -13.09 20.44
N MET A 18 3.45 -12.46 19.98
CA MET A 18 4.09 -12.79 18.72
C MET A 18 5.56 -12.37 18.71
N ARG A 19 6.34 -12.99 17.84
CA ARG A 19 7.75 -12.69 17.57
C ARG A 19 7.97 -12.48 16.08
N PHE A 20 9.07 -11.84 15.75
CA PHE A 20 9.43 -11.57 14.36
C PHE A 20 10.76 -12.20 13.93
N ASP A 21 11.39 -12.96 14.81
CA ASP A 21 12.45 -13.91 14.48
C ASP A 21 11.92 -15.33 14.76
N ALA A 22 11.80 -16.15 13.72
CA ALA A 22 11.30 -17.53 13.85
C ALA A 22 12.35 -18.49 14.43
N TYR A 23 13.64 -18.15 14.34
CA TYR A 23 14.73 -19.04 14.75
C TYR A 23 15.07 -18.91 16.24
N GLN A 24 14.60 -17.85 16.90
CA GLN A 24 14.84 -17.59 18.31
C GLN A 24 13.57 -17.81 19.13
N ASP A 25 13.40 -19.05 19.60
CA ASP A 25 12.20 -19.44 20.34
C ASP A 25 12.00 -18.68 21.67
N ASP A 26 13.10 -18.25 22.29
CA ASP A 26 13.12 -17.49 23.55
C ASP A 26 13.36 -15.98 23.35
N TRP A 27 13.25 -15.47 22.12
CA TRP A 27 13.43 -14.03 21.87
C TRP A 27 12.45 -13.19 22.69
N HIS A 28 12.98 -12.17 23.38
CA HIS A 28 12.22 -11.19 24.14
C HIS A 28 12.54 -9.79 23.60
N TYR A 29 11.55 -8.90 23.61
CA TYR A 29 11.76 -7.52 23.20
C TYR A 29 12.58 -6.75 24.23
N ASP A 30 13.62 -6.07 23.73
CA ASP A 30 14.39 -5.05 24.43
C ASP A 30 14.38 -3.78 23.57
N ALA A 31 14.14 -2.62 24.19
CA ALA A 31 14.13 -1.33 23.49
C ALA A 31 15.52 -0.91 22.97
N GLN A 32 16.59 -1.50 23.49
CA GLN A 32 17.96 -1.29 23.02
C GLN A 32 18.37 -2.27 21.91
N ASP A 33 17.55 -3.29 21.62
CA ASP A 33 17.83 -4.26 20.56
C ASP A 33 17.71 -3.59 19.18
N PRO A 34 18.81 -3.48 18.41
CA PRO A 34 18.76 -2.89 17.08
C PRO A 34 18.21 -3.84 16.01
N SER A 35 17.86 -5.09 16.36
CA SER A 35 17.44 -6.12 15.42
C SER A 35 16.21 -5.76 14.61
N MET A 36 16.06 -6.41 13.45
CA MET A 36 14.86 -6.27 12.63
C MET A 36 13.60 -6.73 13.38
N ALA A 37 13.71 -7.78 14.22
CA ALA A 37 12.60 -8.31 14.98
C ALA A 37 12.09 -7.31 16.04
N ALA A 38 13.00 -6.64 16.76
CA ALA A 38 12.65 -5.56 17.69
C ALA A 38 11.95 -4.41 16.95
N ARG A 39 12.49 -3.99 15.79
CA ARG A 39 11.86 -2.96 14.96
C ARG A 39 10.47 -3.37 14.47
N GLN A 40 10.28 -4.59 13.99
CA GLN A 40 8.97 -5.06 13.54
C GLN A 40 7.97 -5.07 14.70
N THR A 41 8.40 -5.49 15.90
CA THR A 41 7.59 -5.46 17.12
C THR A 41 7.17 -4.03 17.49
N GLU A 42 8.11 -3.08 17.44
CA GLU A 42 7.83 -1.64 17.61
C GLU A 42 6.86 -1.12 16.56
N GLY A 43 7.02 -1.58 15.31
CA GLY A 43 6.17 -1.17 14.20
C GLY A 43 4.72 -1.60 14.40
N VAL A 44 4.46 -2.83 14.84
CA VAL A 44 3.11 -3.28 15.16
C VAL A 44 2.48 -2.45 16.27
N ALA A 45 3.21 -2.19 17.37
CA ALA A 45 2.70 -1.36 18.46
C ALA A 45 2.44 0.08 18.00
N GLY A 46 3.35 0.66 17.22
CA GLY A 46 3.20 2.00 16.67
C GLY A 46 2.01 2.12 15.72
N LEU A 47 1.87 1.19 14.77
CA LEU A 47 0.74 1.16 13.83
C LEU A 47 -0.59 1.03 14.56
N TRP A 48 -0.68 0.13 15.54
CA TRP A 48 -1.87 -0.02 16.37
C TRP A 48 -2.24 1.29 17.06
N ASN A 49 -1.27 1.97 17.66
CA ASN A 49 -1.50 3.22 18.38
C ASN A 49 -1.90 4.37 17.46
N ILE A 50 -1.35 4.43 16.24
CA ILE A 50 -1.76 5.41 15.23
C ILE A 50 -3.19 5.12 14.79
N LEU A 51 -3.52 3.87 14.44
CA LEU A 51 -4.88 3.45 14.05
C LEU A 51 -5.91 3.70 15.16
N ALA A 52 -5.52 3.49 16.43
CA ALA A 52 -6.36 3.77 17.58
C ALA A 52 -6.75 5.24 17.66
N LYS A 53 -5.79 6.15 17.40
CA LYS A 53 -5.96 7.59 17.53
C LYS A 53 -6.57 8.25 16.29
N HIS A 54 -6.23 7.75 15.11
CA HIS A 54 -6.43 8.46 13.85
C HIS A 54 -7.26 7.69 12.82
N ALA A 55 -7.63 6.43 13.11
CA ALA A 55 -8.29 5.50 12.19
C ALA A 55 -7.55 5.18 10.87
N LEU A 56 -6.47 5.90 10.55
CA LEU A 56 -5.60 5.65 9.40
C LEU A 56 -4.16 5.51 9.89
N ALA A 57 -3.42 4.56 9.34
CA ALA A 57 -1.96 4.47 9.51
C ALA A 57 -1.28 4.04 8.21
N LEU A 58 -0.04 4.50 7.99
CA LEU A 58 0.78 4.16 6.85
C LEU A 58 2.09 3.50 7.32
N LEU A 59 2.32 2.25 6.93
CA LEU A 59 3.63 1.61 7.07
C LEU A 59 4.45 1.84 5.80
N ALA A 60 5.37 2.80 5.89
CA ALA A 60 6.25 3.23 4.81
C ALA A 60 7.71 2.80 4.98
N ASP A 61 7.93 1.67 5.66
CA ASP A 61 9.23 1.01 5.74
C ASP A 61 9.75 0.56 4.37
N GLU A 62 11.07 0.49 4.22
CA GLU A 62 11.73 0.04 3.00
C GLU A 62 11.32 -1.39 2.58
N VAL A 63 11.57 -1.71 1.32
CA VAL A 63 11.31 -3.04 0.74
C VAL A 63 12.11 -4.10 1.52
N GLY A 64 11.46 -5.23 1.81
CA GLY A 64 12.09 -6.34 2.55
C GLY A 64 12.12 -6.18 4.08
N MET A 65 11.54 -5.12 4.66
CA MET A 65 11.45 -4.96 6.13
C MET A 65 10.29 -5.71 6.79
N GLY A 66 9.61 -6.60 6.08
CA GLY A 66 8.52 -7.43 6.62
C GLY A 66 7.22 -6.65 6.92
N LYS A 67 6.79 -5.77 6.00
CA LYS A 67 5.52 -5.02 6.13
C LYS A 67 4.31 -5.94 6.28
N THR A 68 4.27 -7.02 5.50
CA THR A 68 3.23 -8.06 5.58
C THR A 68 3.13 -8.67 6.98
N TYR A 69 4.26 -9.01 7.61
CA TYR A 69 4.28 -9.58 8.97
C TYR A 69 3.80 -8.57 10.01
N GLN A 70 4.21 -7.30 9.88
CA GLN A 70 3.72 -6.25 10.79
C GLN A 70 2.20 -6.06 10.65
N ALA A 71 1.68 -6.07 9.43
CA ALA A 71 0.24 -5.98 9.18
C ALA A 71 -0.52 -7.20 9.73
N ILE A 72 -0.02 -8.42 9.54
CA ILE A 72 -0.56 -9.63 10.17
C ILE A 72 -0.54 -9.48 11.71
N GLY A 73 0.53 -8.93 12.28
CA GLY A 73 0.61 -8.67 13.71
C GLY A 73 -0.49 -7.74 14.23
N VAL A 74 -0.82 -6.68 13.48
CA VAL A 74 -1.95 -5.78 13.78
C VAL A 74 -3.28 -6.53 13.70
N ILE A 75 -3.50 -7.32 12.65
CA ILE A 75 -4.69 -8.16 12.45
C ILE A 75 -4.89 -9.13 13.62
N LEU A 76 -3.85 -9.88 13.99
CA LEU A 76 -3.93 -10.83 15.10
C LEU A 76 -4.18 -10.12 16.42
N HIS A 77 -3.60 -8.94 16.62
CA HIS A 77 -3.89 -8.13 17.81
C HIS A 77 -5.37 -7.69 17.87
N LEU A 78 -5.96 -7.32 16.72
CA LEU A 78 -7.37 -7.00 16.62
C LEU A 78 -8.24 -8.19 17.04
N TRP A 79 -7.98 -9.39 16.52
CA TRP A 79 -8.75 -10.60 16.89
C TRP A 79 -8.56 -11.06 18.34
N HIS A 80 -7.49 -10.62 19.02
CA HIS A 80 -7.40 -10.80 20.47
C HIS A 80 -8.42 -9.96 21.25
N ILE A 81 -8.86 -8.83 20.70
CA ILE A 81 -9.77 -7.88 21.36
C ILE A 81 -11.20 -8.06 20.85
N LYS A 82 -11.34 -8.30 19.55
CA LYS A 82 -12.61 -8.53 18.86
C LYS A 82 -12.48 -9.80 17.99
N PRO A 83 -12.77 -10.99 18.55
CA PRO A 83 -12.61 -12.27 17.85
C PRO A 83 -13.40 -12.41 16.54
N ASP A 84 -14.49 -11.67 16.39
CA ASP A 84 -15.35 -11.69 15.20
C ASP A 84 -15.04 -10.56 14.21
N ALA A 85 -13.94 -9.81 14.41
CA ALA A 85 -13.62 -8.65 13.58
C ALA A 85 -13.52 -9.01 12.10
N LYS A 86 -14.16 -8.20 11.25
CA LYS A 86 -14.18 -8.36 9.78
C LYS A 86 -13.05 -7.57 9.16
N ILE A 87 -12.20 -8.25 8.40
CA ILE A 87 -10.97 -7.68 7.83
C ILE A 87 -10.96 -7.87 6.32
N LEU A 88 -10.70 -6.80 5.59
CA LEU A 88 -10.48 -6.80 4.15
C LEU A 88 -9.02 -6.46 3.85
N ILE A 89 -8.32 -7.30 3.08
CA ILE A 89 -7.00 -7.00 2.55
C ILE A 89 -7.12 -6.82 1.04
N MET A 90 -6.73 -5.66 0.54
CA MET A 90 -6.62 -5.37 -0.89
C MET A 90 -5.14 -5.38 -1.27
N VAL A 91 -4.80 -6.20 -2.26
CA VAL A 91 -3.43 -6.34 -2.77
C VAL A 91 -3.41 -6.15 -4.29
N PRO A 92 -2.28 -5.88 -4.95
CA PRO A 92 -2.31 -5.58 -6.39
C PRO A 92 -2.97 -6.68 -7.22
N ASN A 93 -2.50 -7.93 -7.08
CA ASN A 93 -2.91 -9.05 -7.94
C ASN A 93 -3.07 -10.37 -7.17
N LYS A 94 -3.54 -11.40 -7.90
CA LYS A 94 -3.82 -12.73 -7.36
C LYS A 94 -2.59 -13.43 -6.76
N ASP A 95 -1.41 -13.27 -7.37
CA ASP A 95 -0.20 -13.92 -6.88
C ASP A 95 0.21 -13.37 -5.51
N ILE A 96 0.04 -12.06 -5.33
CA ILE A 96 0.25 -11.42 -4.03
C ILE A 96 -0.81 -11.87 -3.02
N CYS A 97 -2.08 -12.08 -3.42
CA CYS A 97 -3.08 -12.69 -2.52
C CYS A 97 -2.60 -14.06 -2.02
N LEU A 98 -2.14 -14.93 -2.93
CA LEU A 98 -1.63 -16.26 -2.59
C LEU A 98 -0.38 -16.20 -1.72
N HIS A 99 0.46 -15.18 -1.89
CA HIS A 99 1.57 -14.91 -0.99
C HIS A 99 1.09 -14.53 0.41
N TRP A 100 0.16 -13.58 0.54
CA TRP A 100 -0.44 -13.20 1.83
C TRP A 100 -1.06 -14.37 2.57
N ILE A 101 -1.80 -15.24 1.89
CA ILE A 101 -2.40 -16.45 2.49
C ILE A 101 -1.32 -17.38 3.04
N ARG A 102 -0.23 -17.59 2.29
CA ARG A 102 0.91 -18.41 2.74
C ARG A 102 1.59 -17.78 3.95
N GLU A 103 1.90 -16.49 3.87
CA GLU A 103 2.56 -15.77 4.96
C GLU A 103 1.72 -15.72 6.23
N TYR A 104 0.39 -15.58 6.12
CA TYR A 104 -0.52 -15.68 7.26
C TYR A 104 -0.42 -17.04 7.97
N LYS A 105 -0.42 -18.15 7.21
CA LYS A 105 -0.27 -19.50 7.78
C LYS A 105 1.11 -19.71 8.40
N ILE A 106 2.17 -19.24 7.73
CA ILE A 106 3.55 -19.28 8.24
C ILE A 106 3.66 -18.47 9.54
N PHE A 107 3.06 -17.29 9.59
CA PHE A 107 3.06 -16.43 10.76
C PHE A 107 2.39 -17.12 11.96
N LEU A 108 1.21 -17.72 11.76
CA LEU A 108 0.53 -18.45 12.83
C LEU A 108 1.37 -19.63 13.35
N LYS A 109 2.05 -20.34 12.44
CA LYS A 109 2.85 -21.52 12.78
C LYS A 109 4.14 -21.19 13.53
N TYR A 110 4.87 -20.17 13.10
CA TYR A 110 6.24 -19.93 13.56
C TYR A 110 6.44 -18.61 14.32
N HIS A 111 5.53 -17.65 14.18
CA HIS A 111 5.68 -16.30 14.76
C HIS A 111 4.67 -16.02 15.87
N TYR A 112 3.47 -16.58 15.77
CA TYR A 112 2.42 -16.38 16.75
C TYR A 112 2.60 -17.29 17.97
N ARG A 113 2.86 -16.67 19.13
CA ARG A 113 3.00 -17.33 20.43
C ARG A 113 1.73 -17.25 21.28
N GLY A 114 0.75 -16.43 20.87
CA GLY A 114 -0.50 -16.27 21.60
C GLY A 114 -1.25 -17.60 21.70
N LYS A 115 -1.74 -17.92 22.90
CA LYS A 115 -2.60 -19.07 23.17
C LYS A 115 -4.06 -18.60 23.11
N ASN A 116 -4.58 -18.34 21.92
CA ASN A 116 -5.95 -17.90 21.72
C ASN A 116 -6.66 -18.82 20.72
N ALA A 117 -7.63 -19.59 21.23
CA ALA A 117 -8.41 -20.55 20.44
C ALA A 117 -9.34 -19.89 19.41
N ASN A 118 -9.54 -18.56 19.48
CA ASN A 118 -10.27 -17.82 18.44
C ASN A 118 -9.37 -17.41 17.26
N ILE A 119 -8.05 -17.56 17.37
CA ILE A 119 -7.10 -17.17 16.31
C ILE A 119 -6.59 -18.39 15.56
N CYS A 120 -6.15 -19.41 16.29
CA CYS A 120 -5.69 -20.66 15.70
C CYS A 120 -6.02 -21.86 16.60
N ASN A 121 -6.18 -23.04 16.00
CA ASN A 121 -6.37 -24.29 16.73
C ASN A 121 -5.05 -24.79 17.38
N ALA A 122 -5.09 -25.95 18.03
CA ALA A 122 -3.93 -26.57 18.67
C ALA A 122 -2.78 -26.90 17.68
N ASN A 123 -3.11 -27.15 16.41
CA ASN A 123 -2.16 -27.43 15.33
C ASN A 123 -1.62 -26.16 14.65
N LYS A 124 -2.00 -24.97 15.13
CA LYS A 124 -1.70 -23.66 14.52
C LYS A 124 -2.39 -23.41 13.18
N ASP A 125 -3.44 -24.17 12.85
CA ASP A 125 -4.28 -23.84 11.69
C ASP A 125 -5.15 -22.61 12.02
N PRO A 126 -5.38 -21.71 11.05
CA PRO A 126 -6.19 -20.52 11.24
C PRO A 126 -7.64 -20.86 11.57
N VAL A 127 -8.22 -20.16 12.55
CA VAL A 127 -9.68 -20.17 12.78
C VAL A 127 -10.37 -19.29 11.75
N HIS A 128 -9.80 -18.12 11.48
CA HIS A 128 -10.24 -17.26 10.40
C HIS A 128 -9.50 -17.64 9.11
N GLU A 129 -10.11 -18.52 8.32
CA GLU A 129 -9.61 -18.88 7.00
C GLU A 129 -9.57 -17.65 6.08
N ALA A 130 -8.47 -17.53 5.33
CA ALA A 130 -8.24 -16.42 4.41
C ALA A 130 -8.97 -16.68 3.09
N ARG A 131 -10.07 -15.95 2.84
CA ARG A 131 -10.96 -16.14 1.68
C ARG A 131 -10.59 -15.16 0.58
N MET A 132 -10.18 -15.66 -0.59
CA MET A 132 -9.72 -14.84 -1.71
C MET A 132 -10.76 -14.74 -2.82
N PHE A 133 -11.00 -13.51 -3.29
CA PHE A 133 -11.91 -13.19 -4.39
C PHE A 133 -11.20 -12.31 -5.41
N THR A 134 -11.33 -12.63 -6.69
CA THR A 134 -10.75 -11.79 -7.76
C THR A 134 -11.76 -10.81 -8.37
N ARG A 135 -13.03 -10.93 -7.97
CA ARG A 135 -14.15 -10.11 -8.45
C ARG A 135 -14.95 -9.64 -7.24
N LEU A 136 -15.28 -8.34 -7.19
CA LEU A 136 -15.91 -7.75 -6.01
C LEU A 136 -17.34 -8.27 -5.75
N TYR A 137 -18.08 -8.68 -6.79
CA TYR A 137 -19.39 -9.29 -6.59
C TYR A 137 -19.31 -10.67 -5.92
N GLU A 138 -18.21 -11.42 -6.11
CA GLU A 138 -18.01 -12.72 -5.44
C GLU A 138 -17.69 -12.52 -3.96
N LEU A 139 -16.89 -11.48 -3.65
CA LEU A 139 -16.63 -11.03 -2.29
C LEU A 139 -17.92 -10.61 -1.58
N GLU A 140 -18.72 -9.76 -2.22
CA GLU A 140 -20.02 -9.31 -1.68
C GLU A 140 -20.96 -10.49 -1.42
N LYS A 141 -21.09 -11.39 -2.40
CA LYS A 141 -21.89 -12.61 -2.27
C LYS A 141 -21.45 -13.45 -1.08
N ASP A 142 -20.14 -13.66 -0.92
CA ASP A 142 -19.60 -14.46 0.19
C ASP A 142 -19.79 -13.80 1.55
N ILE A 143 -19.68 -12.46 1.64
CA ILE A 143 -19.97 -11.71 2.87
C ILE A 143 -21.43 -11.89 3.29
N ARG A 144 -22.36 -11.92 2.34
CA ARG A 144 -23.79 -12.13 2.61
C ARG A 144 -24.11 -13.57 3.03
N GLU A 145 -23.43 -14.55 2.43
CA GLU A 145 -23.77 -15.97 2.56
C GLU A 145 -22.91 -16.71 3.60
N SER A 146 -21.80 -16.13 4.06
CA SER A 146 -20.85 -16.77 4.96
C SER A 146 -20.47 -15.92 6.18
N ALA A 147 -20.03 -16.59 7.24
CA ALA A 147 -19.55 -15.91 8.46
C ALA A 147 -18.05 -15.56 8.42
N GLY A 148 -17.41 -15.48 7.25
CA GLY A 148 -15.97 -15.24 7.11
C GLY A 148 -15.46 -13.97 7.80
N ASN A 149 -14.20 -13.96 8.26
CA ASN A 149 -13.62 -12.81 8.97
C ASN A 149 -12.38 -12.22 8.30
N LEU A 150 -11.76 -12.97 7.37
CA LEU A 150 -10.59 -12.53 6.64
C LEU A 150 -10.83 -12.67 5.15
N TYR A 151 -10.95 -11.52 4.48
CA TYR A 151 -11.22 -11.42 3.06
C TYR A 151 -10.01 -10.83 2.35
N LEU A 152 -9.65 -11.39 1.21
CA LEU A 152 -8.62 -10.87 0.32
C LEU A 152 -9.22 -10.61 -1.05
N THR A 153 -8.96 -9.43 -1.61
CA THR A 153 -9.28 -9.10 -3.00
C THR A 153 -8.14 -8.38 -3.68
N THR A 154 -8.21 -8.27 -5.00
CA THR A 154 -7.22 -7.54 -5.77
C THR A 154 -7.60 -6.06 -5.90
N ILE A 155 -6.62 -5.18 -6.08
CA ILE A 155 -6.87 -3.78 -6.47
C ILE A 155 -7.38 -3.74 -7.91
N HIS A 156 -6.90 -4.65 -8.77
CA HIS A 156 -7.39 -4.82 -10.14
C HIS A 156 -8.90 -5.13 -10.22
N SER A 157 -9.53 -5.67 -9.17
CA SER A 157 -10.96 -5.92 -9.17
C SER A 157 -11.79 -4.63 -9.23
N LEU A 158 -11.22 -3.47 -8.86
CA LEU A 158 -11.84 -2.16 -9.04
C LEU A 158 -11.80 -1.69 -10.51
N SER A 159 -10.72 -2.00 -11.23
CA SER A 159 -10.61 -1.71 -12.67
C SER A 159 -11.53 -2.60 -13.51
N GLY A 160 -11.80 -3.82 -13.05
CA GLY A 160 -12.58 -4.83 -13.78
C GLY A 160 -14.08 -4.85 -13.47
N LEU A 161 -14.65 -3.77 -12.91
CA LEU A 161 -16.06 -3.71 -12.52
C LEU A 161 -17.03 -3.59 -13.70
N VAL A 162 -16.60 -2.94 -14.79
CA VAL A 162 -17.47 -2.62 -15.92
C VAL A 162 -17.43 -3.74 -16.96
N PRO A 163 -18.59 -4.33 -17.33
CA PRO A 163 -18.68 -5.28 -18.43
C PRO A 163 -18.18 -4.69 -19.76
N LEU A 164 -17.72 -5.56 -20.68
CA LEU A 164 -17.14 -5.12 -21.96
C LEU A 164 -18.14 -4.37 -22.84
N ASP A 165 -19.42 -4.73 -22.76
CA ASP A 165 -20.54 -4.15 -23.50
C ASP A 165 -21.04 -2.82 -22.92
N GLU A 166 -20.52 -2.38 -21.77
CA GLU A 166 -20.89 -1.12 -21.10
C GLU A 166 -19.75 -0.09 -21.07
N LYS A 167 -18.73 -0.26 -21.94
CA LYS A 167 -17.52 0.57 -21.90
C LYS A 167 -17.69 2.00 -22.44
N ASP A 168 -18.75 2.29 -23.19
CA ASP A 168 -19.01 3.63 -23.71
C ASP A 168 -19.20 4.68 -22.59
N ASN A 169 -19.59 4.25 -21.37
CA ASN A 169 -19.72 5.10 -20.18
C ASN A 169 -18.97 4.49 -18.98
N ALA A 170 -17.76 3.99 -19.21
CA ALA A 170 -17.06 3.16 -18.25
C ALA A 170 -16.84 3.81 -16.87
N LEU A 171 -16.55 5.12 -16.79
CA LEU A 171 -16.34 5.78 -15.49
C LEU A 171 -17.63 5.83 -14.66
N VAL A 172 -18.73 6.28 -15.26
CA VAL A 172 -20.06 6.35 -14.61
C VAL A 172 -20.54 4.96 -14.20
N ASN A 173 -20.34 3.96 -15.06
CA ASN A 173 -20.70 2.58 -14.75
C ASN A 173 -19.83 2.01 -13.63
N ALA A 174 -18.53 2.32 -13.60
CA ALA A 174 -17.63 1.90 -12.52
C ALA A 174 -18.08 2.47 -11.17
N GLU A 175 -18.44 3.74 -11.12
CA GLU A 175 -19.00 4.38 -9.91
C GLU A 175 -20.30 3.72 -9.47
N ARG A 176 -21.23 3.49 -10.41
CA ARG A 176 -22.53 2.85 -10.14
C ARG A 176 -22.35 1.44 -9.57
N TYR A 177 -21.54 0.61 -10.23
CA TYR A 177 -21.27 -0.76 -9.78
C TYR A 177 -20.58 -0.79 -8.41
N ALA A 178 -19.60 0.09 -8.18
CA ALA A 178 -18.91 0.22 -6.91
C ALA A 178 -19.85 0.69 -5.78
N ALA A 179 -20.71 1.67 -6.03
CA ALA A 179 -21.69 2.15 -5.06
C ALA A 179 -22.71 1.07 -4.66
N GLN A 180 -23.17 0.26 -5.64
CA GLN A 180 -24.05 -0.87 -5.34
C GLN A 180 -23.37 -1.92 -4.46
N LEU A 181 -22.11 -2.26 -4.77
CA LEU A 181 -21.32 -3.19 -3.97
C LEU A 181 -21.08 -2.66 -2.55
N HIS A 182 -20.75 -1.38 -2.42
CA HIS A 182 -20.60 -0.70 -1.14
C HIS A 182 -21.87 -0.86 -0.29
N ALA A 183 -23.03 -0.49 -0.85
CA ALA A 183 -24.31 -0.56 -0.15
C ALA A 183 -24.65 -2.00 0.29
N ASN A 184 -24.44 -2.98 -0.58
CA ASN A 184 -24.72 -4.39 -0.28
C ASN A 184 -23.80 -4.93 0.83
N ILE A 185 -22.51 -4.57 0.80
CA ILE A 185 -21.55 -4.97 1.84
C ILE A 185 -21.93 -4.33 3.17
N LYS A 186 -22.26 -3.04 3.20
CA LYS A 186 -22.73 -2.35 4.41
C LYS A 186 -24.04 -2.93 4.96
N ALA A 187 -24.98 -3.29 4.09
CA ALA A 187 -26.21 -3.97 4.50
C ALA A 187 -25.93 -5.33 5.17
N SER A 188 -24.87 -6.02 4.76
CA SER A 188 -24.49 -7.33 5.30
C SER A 188 -23.62 -7.25 6.57
N LEU A 189 -22.71 -6.26 6.65
CA LEU A 189 -21.78 -6.09 7.77
C LEU A 189 -22.30 -5.10 8.85
N GLY A 190 -23.34 -4.34 8.54
CA GLY A 190 -23.85 -3.23 9.34
C GLY A 190 -23.21 -1.89 8.95
N GLU A 191 -23.73 -0.80 9.52
CA GLU A 191 -23.33 0.58 9.22
C GLU A 191 -21.82 0.84 9.37
N GLN A 192 -21.14 0.09 10.24
CA GLN A 192 -19.71 0.27 10.49
C GLN A 192 -18.82 -0.43 9.44
N GLY A 193 -19.37 -1.32 8.60
CA GLY A 193 -18.61 -2.05 7.60
C GLY A 193 -17.49 -2.93 8.18
N PHE A 194 -16.33 -2.96 7.53
CA PHE A 194 -15.15 -3.70 8.02
C PHE A 194 -14.54 -3.04 9.25
N ASP A 195 -14.01 -3.85 10.17
CA ASP A 195 -13.27 -3.35 11.33
C ASP A 195 -11.87 -2.84 10.95
N LEU A 196 -11.27 -3.44 9.93
CA LEU A 196 -9.97 -3.05 9.39
C LEU A 196 -9.91 -3.34 7.89
N ILE A 197 -9.54 -2.32 7.11
CA ILE A 197 -9.11 -2.47 5.72
C ILE A 197 -7.59 -2.36 5.68
N VAL A 198 -6.92 -3.32 5.05
CA VAL A 198 -5.48 -3.28 4.78
C VAL A 198 -5.27 -3.12 3.29
N ILE A 199 -4.50 -2.12 2.88
CA ILE A 199 -4.18 -1.89 1.48
C ILE A 199 -2.68 -2.08 1.29
N ASP A 200 -2.31 -3.15 0.62
CA ASP A 200 -0.95 -3.39 0.19
C ASP A 200 -0.66 -2.64 -1.12
N GLU A 201 0.54 -2.09 -1.24
CA GLU A 201 0.94 -1.20 -2.32
C GLU A 201 -0.04 -0.01 -2.53
N ALA A 202 -0.31 0.73 -1.46
CA ALA A 202 -1.26 1.86 -1.47
C ALA A 202 -0.98 2.95 -2.52
N HIS A 203 0.21 2.95 -3.15
CA HIS A 203 0.55 3.86 -4.24
C HIS A 203 -0.36 3.72 -5.48
N TYR A 204 -1.12 2.62 -5.64
CA TYR A 204 -2.14 2.48 -6.69
C TYR A 204 -3.29 3.51 -6.56
N PHE A 205 -3.48 4.09 -5.38
CA PHE A 205 -4.54 5.06 -5.06
C PHE A 205 -4.04 6.52 -5.05
N ARG A 206 -2.88 6.80 -5.64
CA ARG A 206 -2.24 8.13 -5.62
C ARG A 206 -2.90 9.22 -6.47
N ASN A 207 -3.78 8.84 -7.39
CA ASN A 207 -4.46 9.77 -8.31
C ASN A 207 -5.97 9.68 -8.07
N ARG A 208 -6.46 10.23 -6.95
CA ARG A 208 -7.88 10.07 -6.57
C ARG A 208 -8.81 10.71 -7.60
N ASP A 209 -8.44 11.88 -8.12
CA ASP A 209 -9.25 12.63 -9.10
C ASP A 209 -8.87 12.31 -10.56
N GLY A 210 -8.12 11.24 -10.79
CA GLY A 210 -7.78 10.80 -12.14
C GLY A 210 -8.98 10.24 -12.90
N GLN A 211 -8.95 10.39 -14.23
CA GLN A 211 -9.97 9.86 -15.16
C GLN A 211 -9.77 8.35 -15.43
N SER A 212 -9.70 7.54 -14.37
CA SER A 212 -9.54 6.08 -14.47
C SER A 212 -10.71 5.36 -13.81
N GLN A 213 -11.12 4.23 -14.37
CA GLN A 213 -12.18 3.39 -13.80
C GLN A 213 -11.85 2.99 -12.35
N ARG A 214 -10.58 2.69 -12.06
CA ARG A 214 -10.13 2.37 -10.71
C ARG A 214 -10.38 3.51 -9.73
N ALA A 215 -10.01 4.74 -10.09
CA ALA A 215 -10.16 5.89 -9.19
C ALA A 215 -11.64 6.20 -8.92
N ALA A 216 -12.46 6.17 -9.98
CA ALA A 216 -13.91 6.37 -9.91
C ALA A 216 -14.59 5.28 -9.06
N ALA A 217 -14.30 4.00 -9.35
CA ALA A 217 -14.77 2.87 -8.55
C ALA A 217 -14.31 2.94 -7.10
N ALA A 218 -13.04 3.26 -6.84
CA ALA A 218 -12.48 3.30 -5.49
C ALA A 218 -13.18 4.33 -4.60
N LYS A 219 -13.54 5.50 -5.14
CA LYS A 219 -14.27 6.54 -4.40
C LYS A 219 -15.59 6.00 -3.89
N SER A 220 -16.41 5.48 -4.79
CA SER A 220 -17.72 4.92 -4.45
C SER A 220 -17.63 3.64 -3.62
N PHE A 221 -16.62 2.80 -3.85
CA PHE A 221 -16.43 1.54 -3.13
C PHE A 221 -16.03 1.79 -1.67
N PHE A 222 -15.05 2.65 -1.42
CA PHE A 222 -14.64 2.97 -0.05
C PHE A 222 -15.63 3.88 0.67
N GLY A 223 -16.42 4.66 -0.06
CA GLY A 223 -17.37 5.62 0.51
C GLY A 223 -16.68 6.84 1.12
N GLU A 224 -17.49 7.79 1.55
CA GLU A 224 -17.03 9.07 2.11
C GLU A 224 -17.68 9.30 3.48
N ASP A 225 -17.10 10.21 4.27
CA ASP A 225 -17.64 10.64 5.57
C ASP A 225 -18.03 9.49 6.51
N ASP A 226 -19.27 9.52 7.01
CA ASP A 226 -19.85 8.54 7.92
C ASP A 226 -20.26 7.24 7.20
N GLU A 227 -20.21 7.22 5.86
CA GLU A 227 -20.56 6.06 5.06
C GLU A 227 -19.37 5.16 4.73
N ARG A 228 -18.14 5.51 5.12
CA ARG A 228 -16.95 4.72 4.81
C ARG A 228 -17.10 3.21 5.08
N LEU A 229 -16.58 2.41 4.15
CA LEU A 229 -16.69 0.95 4.13
C LEU A 229 -15.90 0.29 5.27
N GLY A 230 -14.95 0.98 5.87
CA GLY A 230 -14.14 0.47 6.97
C GLY A 230 -13.98 1.48 8.10
N GLN A 231 -14.00 1.00 9.33
CA GLN A 231 -13.76 1.82 10.53
C GLN A 231 -12.32 2.31 10.62
N ARG A 232 -11.37 1.51 10.13
CA ARG A 232 -9.93 1.81 10.16
C ARG A 232 -9.23 1.28 8.93
N THR A 233 -8.18 1.97 8.49
CA THR A 233 -7.40 1.60 7.32
C THR A 233 -5.90 1.59 7.61
N LEU A 234 -5.25 0.46 7.32
CA LEU A 234 -3.80 0.30 7.35
C LEU A 234 -3.26 0.27 5.92
N LEU A 235 -2.46 1.27 5.56
CA LEU A 235 -1.82 1.39 4.27
C LEU A 235 -0.39 0.85 4.34
N LEU A 236 0.02 0.06 3.36
CA LEU A 236 1.39 -0.42 3.20
C LEU A 236 1.93 0.10 1.87
N SER A 237 3.05 0.82 1.90
CA SER A 237 3.73 1.25 0.66
C SER A 237 5.14 1.71 0.96
N ALA A 238 6.16 1.14 0.30
CA ALA A 238 7.54 1.59 0.47
C ALA A 238 7.79 2.99 -0.13
N THR A 239 6.97 3.37 -1.11
CA THR A 239 7.09 4.55 -1.98
C THR A 239 5.77 5.33 -2.00
N PRO A 240 5.32 5.90 -0.86
CA PRO A 240 4.05 6.59 -0.78
C PRO A 240 4.03 7.93 -1.56
N ASN A 241 5.19 8.51 -1.80
CA ASN A 241 5.38 9.71 -2.61
C ASN A 241 6.19 9.33 -3.86
N HIS A 242 5.56 9.31 -5.04
CA HIS A 242 6.19 8.83 -6.28
C HIS A 242 6.48 9.97 -7.27
N SER A 243 5.47 10.76 -7.63
CA SER A 243 5.55 11.81 -8.67
C SER A 243 5.29 13.23 -8.15
N SER A 244 4.67 13.36 -6.99
CA SER A 244 4.21 14.63 -6.42
C SER A 244 3.88 14.45 -4.94
N SER A 245 4.12 15.49 -4.15
CA SER A 245 3.69 15.61 -2.76
C SER A 245 2.19 15.33 -2.60
N ARG A 246 1.35 15.74 -3.57
CA ARG A 246 -0.11 15.53 -3.54
C ARG A 246 -0.53 14.05 -3.44
N ASN A 247 0.30 13.12 -3.94
CA ASN A 247 0.01 11.68 -3.92
C ASN A 247 -0.38 11.15 -2.53
N VAL A 248 0.29 11.63 -1.47
CA VAL A 248 0.01 11.15 -0.10
C VAL A 248 -1.36 11.64 0.36
N ALA A 249 -1.69 12.90 0.09
CA ALA A 249 -2.99 13.48 0.41
C ALA A 249 -4.11 12.76 -0.36
N ASP A 250 -3.91 12.48 -1.65
CA ASP A 250 -4.86 11.76 -2.49
C ASP A 250 -5.14 10.36 -1.93
N ILE A 251 -4.11 9.57 -1.58
CA ILE A 251 -4.29 8.25 -0.97
C ILE A 251 -5.08 8.37 0.35
N PHE A 252 -4.73 9.33 1.20
CA PHE A 252 -5.36 9.48 2.52
C PHE A 252 -6.82 9.93 2.40
N SER A 253 -7.14 10.73 1.39
CA SER A 253 -8.48 11.28 1.19
C SER A 253 -9.56 10.25 0.88
N TYR A 254 -9.18 9.01 0.53
CA TYR A 254 -10.12 7.89 0.47
C TYR A 254 -10.64 7.44 1.84
N PHE A 255 -9.92 7.74 2.94
CA PHE A 255 -10.17 7.14 4.26
C PHE A 255 -10.35 8.15 5.37
N ILE A 256 -9.85 9.38 5.19
CA ILE A 256 -9.99 10.50 6.12
C ILE A 256 -10.12 11.79 5.32
N HIS A 257 -10.35 12.92 5.99
CA HIS A 257 -10.19 14.25 5.40
C HIS A 257 -8.82 14.81 5.80
N PRO A 258 -7.79 14.80 4.93
CA PRO A 258 -6.44 15.22 5.30
C PRO A 258 -6.38 16.67 5.81
N GLU A 259 -7.26 17.52 5.28
CA GLU A 259 -7.44 18.92 5.63
C GLU A 259 -7.78 19.14 7.12
N SER A 260 -8.44 18.15 7.75
CA SER A 260 -8.76 18.19 9.19
C SER A 260 -7.52 18.09 10.09
N VAL A 261 -6.39 17.61 9.55
CA VAL A 261 -5.11 17.47 10.27
C VAL A 261 -4.09 18.49 9.79
N SER A 262 -4.08 18.77 8.49
CA SER A 262 -3.23 19.79 7.88
C SER A 262 -4.07 20.59 6.89
N PRO A 263 -4.45 21.86 7.19
CA PRO A 263 -5.26 22.67 6.29
C PRO A 263 -4.71 22.74 4.86
N ASP A 264 -3.38 22.87 4.72
CA ASP A 264 -2.70 22.90 3.42
C ASP A 264 -2.34 21.51 2.86
N SER A 265 -2.78 20.44 3.54
CA SER A 265 -2.42 19.04 3.25
C SER A 265 -0.90 18.81 3.08
N ASP A 266 -0.09 19.48 3.90
CA ASP A 266 1.37 19.37 3.90
C ASP A 266 1.80 17.92 4.18
N VAL A 267 2.50 17.34 3.21
CA VAL A 267 2.94 15.94 3.25
C VAL A 267 3.80 15.64 4.45
N LYS A 268 4.65 16.58 4.87
CA LYS A 268 5.53 16.37 6.02
C LYS A 268 4.71 16.19 7.29
N THR A 269 3.65 16.99 7.47
CA THR A 269 2.71 16.90 8.59
C THR A 269 1.87 15.62 8.52
N LEU A 270 1.36 15.25 7.34
CA LEU A 270 0.63 14.00 7.13
C LEU A 270 1.50 12.77 7.46
N LEU A 271 2.71 12.68 6.90
CA LEU A 271 3.61 11.57 7.17
C LEU A 271 4.05 11.50 8.63
N LYS A 272 4.29 12.63 9.31
CA LYS A 272 4.60 12.65 10.75
C LYS A 272 3.44 12.15 11.62
N THR A 273 2.20 12.37 11.17
CA THR A 273 1.00 12.04 11.95
C THR A 273 0.58 10.59 11.75
N PHE A 274 0.57 10.14 10.50
CA PHE A 274 -0.03 8.86 10.12
C PHE A 274 0.99 7.78 9.79
N ALA A 275 2.26 8.12 9.52
CA ALA A 275 3.21 7.17 8.95
C ALA A 275 4.33 6.72 9.90
N ILE A 276 4.70 5.45 9.78
CA ILE A 276 5.96 4.91 10.27
C ILE A 276 6.85 4.64 9.07
N ARG A 277 8.01 5.28 9.01
CA ARG A 277 9.02 5.06 7.97
C ARG A 277 10.38 4.85 8.60
N ARG A 278 10.96 3.66 8.39
CA ARG A 278 12.31 3.32 8.84
C ARG A 278 13.15 2.82 7.68
N LEU A 279 14.47 3.01 7.82
CA LEU A 279 15.46 2.49 6.89
C LEU A 279 15.85 1.07 7.26
N ARG A 280 16.11 0.23 6.26
CA ARG A 280 16.70 -1.09 6.48
C ARG A 280 18.11 -0.89 7.01
N LYS A 281 18.38 -1.52 8.15
CA LYS A 281 19.69 -1.61 8.77
C LYS A 281 20.26 -3.00 8.50
N MET A 282 21.51 -3.06 8.03
CA MET A 282 22.26 -4.29 7.86
C MET A 282 23.49 -4.26 8.76
N GLN A 283 23.71 -5.34 9.49
CA GLN A 283 24.88 -5.48 10.33
C GLN A 283 25.99 -6.16 9.52
N GLY A 284 27.17 -5.55 9.46
CA GLY A 284 28.35 -6.09 8.80
C GLY A 284 29.61 -5.62 9.53
N GLN A 285 30.54 -6.54 9.80
CA GLN A 285 31.81 -6.26 10.50
C GLN A 285 31.65 -5.48 11.82
N GLY A 286 30.62 -5.80 12.61
CA GLY A 286 30.37 -5.13 13.90
C GLY A 286 29.76 -3.72 13.81
N ILE A 287 29.52 -3.20 12.60
CA ILE A 287 28.89 -1.89 12.37
C ILE A 287 27.50 -2.09 11.75
N THR A 288 26.56 -1.24 12.13
CA THR A 288 25.23 -1.21 11.52
C THR A 288 25.18 -0.14 10.44
N ASN A 289 24.96 -0.56 9.21
CA ASN A 289 24.91 0.30 8.03
C ASN A 289 23.49 0.37 7.46
N ASN A 290 23.07 1.52 6.98
CA ASN A 290 21.90 1.68 6.12
C ASN A 290 22.36 1.95 4.67
N LYS A 291 21.41 2.06 3.73
CA LYS A 291 21.73 2.25 2.31
C LYS A 291 22.63 3.46 2.02
N TYR A 292 22.54 4.54 2.80
CA TYR A 292 23.37 5.73 2.62
C TYR A 292 24.80 5.53 3.13
N ASN A 293 25.06 4.49 3.92
CA ASN A 293 26.41 4.15 4.37
C ASN A 293 27.16 3.31 3.33
N TYR A 294 26.47 2.46 2.57
CA TYR A 294 27.12 1.56 1.61
C TYR A 294 26.85 1.90 0.13
N ARG A 295 25.90 2.80 -0.18
CA ARG A 295 25.72 3.36 -1.51
C ARG A 295 26.43 4.70 -1.58
N ASN A 296 27.28 4.85 -2.60
CA ASN A 296 27.88 6.13 -2.96
C ASN A 296 27.39 6.47 -4.37
N GLU A 297 26.20 7.05 -4.45
CA GLU A 297 25.61 7.51 -5.71
C GLU A 297 26.42 8.72 -6.18
N ARG A 298 27.19 8.54 -7.26
CA ARG A 298 28.00 9.60 -7.86
C ARG A 298 27.42 9.96 -9.19
N VAL A 299 26.99 11.21 -9.33
CA VAL A 299 26.59 11.75 -10.63
C VAL A 299 27.79 11.68 -11.56
N THR A 300 27.68 10.84 -12.58
CA THR A 300 28.68 10.73 -13.64
C THR A 300 28.08 11.38 -14.88
N ALA A 301 28.59 12.54 -15.26
CA ALA A 301 28.16 13.20 -16.48
C ALA A 301 28.50 12.32 -17.68
N ALA A 302 27.48 11.88 -18.42
CA ALA A 302 27.68 11.27 -19.72
C ALA A 302 28.08 12.38 -20.70
N SER A 303 29.36 12.42 -21.08
CA SER A 303 29.87 13.37 -22.06
C SER A 303 30.23 12.63 -23.34
N PHE A 304 29.64 13.06 -24.45
CA PHE A 304 29.93 12.53 -25.79
C PHE A 304 30.84 13.44 -26.61
N VAL A 305 31.44 14.47 -25.99
CA VAL A 305 32.24 15.52 -26.66
C VAL A 305 33.32 14.98 -27.61
N ASN A 306 33.89 13.82 -27.30
CA ASN A 306 34.94 13.17 -28.10
C ASN A 306 34.49 11.87 -28.79
N ASN A 307 33.18 11.57 -28.80
CA ASN A 307 32.63 10.36 -29.38
C ASN A 307 31.30 10.67 -30.09
N PRO A 308 31.36 11.33 -31.26
CA PRO A 308 30.17 11.73 -32.01
C PRO A 308 29.33 10.54 -32.48
N ASP A 309 29.94 9.37 -32.70
CA ASP A 309 29.21 8.16 -33.05
C ASP A 309 28.35 7.66 -31.88
N ALA A 310 28.88 7.72 -30.65
CA ALA A 310 28.10 7.42 -29.46
C ALA A 310 27.02 8.47 -29.20
N GLU A 311 27.31 9.76 -29.41
CA GLU A 311 26.30 10.83 -29.30
C GLU A 311 25.14 10.58 -30.27
N LEU A 312 25.47 10.31 -31.54
CA LEU A 312 24.50 10.02 -32.58
C LEU A 312 23.72 8.74 -32.28
N PHE A 313 24.40 7.68 -31.82
CA PHE A 313 23.75 6.45 -31.39
C PHE A 313 22.73 6.70 -30.27
N PHE A 314 23.13 7.37 -29.18
CA PHE A 314 22.22 7.62 -28.07
C PHE A 314 21.09 8.59 -28.44
N ALA A 315 21.35 9.57 -29.28
CA ALA A 315 20.32 10.48 -29.80
C ALA A 315 19.30 9.76 -30.68
N LEU A 316 19.77 8.92 -31.63
CA LEU A 316 18.89 8.10 -32.48
C LEU A 316 18.14 7.05 -31.66
N TYR A 317 18.81 6.40 -30.71
CA TYR A 317 18.19 5.44 -29.81
C TYR A 317 17.11 6.10 -28.94
N GLN A 318 17.37 7.28 -28.37
CA GLN A 318 16.36 8.05 -27.63
C GLN A 318 15.17 8.41 -28.52
N LYS A 319 15.43 8.88 -29.75
CA LYS A 319 14.38 9.19 -30.72
C LYS A 319 13.52 7.97 -31.05
N GLU A 320 14.15 6.83 -31.36
CA GLU A 320 13.44 5.57 -31.65
C GLU A 320 12.71 5.02 -30.43
N LEU A 321 13.27 5.15 -29.22
CA LEU A 321 12.62 4.76 -27.97
C LEU A 321 11.36 5.61 -27.73
N VAL A 322 11.45 6.93 -27.92
CA VAL A 322 10.31 7.85 -27.81
C VAL A 322 9.27 7.52 -28.86
N ASN A 323 9.66 7.23 -30.11
CA ASN A 323 8.73 6.79 -31.15
C ASN A 323 8.04 5.47 -30.76
N ALA A 324 8.80 4.45 -30.38
CA ALA A 324 8.28 3.12 -30.06
C ALA A 324 7.42 3.09 -28.79
N LEU A 325 7.66 3.98 -27.82
CA LEU A 325 6.85 4.10 -26.60
C LEU A 325 5.69 5.09 -26.79
N GLY A 326 5.87 6.14 -27.59
CA GLY A 326 4.83 7.09 -27.99
C GLY A 326 3.76 6.44 -28.86
N GLU A 327 4.14 5.55 -29.78
CA GLU A 327 3.21 4.72 -30.56
C GLU A 327 2.40 3.74 -29.68
N LYS A 328 2.83 3.48 -28.44
CA LYS A 328 2.12 2.62 -27.49
C LYS A 328 1.17 3.38 -26.56
N GLY A 329 1.01 4.69 -26.72
CA GLY A 329 0.14 5.52 -25.88
C GLY A 329 0.65 5.69 -24.44
N GLU A 330 1.90 5.29 -24.16
CA GLU A 330 2.47 5.44 -22.82
C GLU A 330 3.02 6.86 -22.65
N ASN A 331 2.25 7.73 -21.97
CA ASN A 331 2.66 9.09 -21.58
C ASN A 331 3.76 9.06 -20.48
N ARG A 332 4.93 8.50 -20.80
CA ARG A 332 6.09 8.46 -19.89
C ARG A 332 6.87 9.78 -20.00
N GLN A 333 7.02 10.48 -18.89
CA GLN A 333 8.01 11.56 -18.78
C GLN A 333 9.42 10.96 -18.86
N PHE A 334 10.08 11.15 -19.99
CA PHE A 334 11.50 10.82 -20.13
C PHE A 334 12.33 11.90 -19.43
N GLN A 335 13.19 11.50 -18.49
CA GLN A 335 14.17 12.41 -17.91
C GLN A 335 15.26 12.68 -18.96
N TYR A 336 15.06 13.73 -19.75
CA TYR A 336 16.06 14.20 -20.70
C TYR A 336 17.36 14.51 -19.95
N GLY A 337 18.47 13.91 -20.41
CA GLY A 337 19.81 14.12 -19.82
C GLY A 337 20.27 13.07 -18.79
N TYR A 338 19.46 12.05 -18.47
CA TYR A 338 19.88 10.95 -17.60
C TYR A 338 19.94 9.62 -18.35
N LEU A 339 21.06 8.89 -18.18
CA LEU A 339 21.21 7.50 -18.66
C LEU A 339 20.64 6.46 -17.68
N GLU A 340 20.09 6.86 -16.54
CA GLU A 340 19.47 5.95 -15.56
C GLU A 340 18.02 5.58 -15.91
N GLY A 341 17.33 6.37 -16.75
CA GLY A 341 15.97 6.09 -17.22
C GLY A 341 15.83 4.82 -18.07
N PHE A 342 16.93 4.12 -18.35
CA PHE A 342 17.02 2.98 -19.25
C PHE A 342 17.03 1.61 -18.54
N GLU A 343 17.14 1.55 -17.21
CA GLU A 343 17.24 0.28 -16.46
C GLU A 343 15.87 -0.37 -16.13
N SER A 344 14.74 0.25 -16.46
CA SER A 344 13.42 -0.33 -16.19
C SER A 344 12.54 -0.45 -17.43
N THR A 345 12.93 -1.33 -18.36
CA THR A 345 12.02 -1.84 -19.40
C THR A 345 11.60 -3.28 -19.09
N GLY A 346 11.08 -3.47 -17.87
CA GLY A 346 10.08 -4.52 -17.67
C GLY A 346 8.81 -4.08 -18.40
N ILE A 347 8.32 -4.90 -19.32
CA ILE A 347 7.06 -4.68 -20.03
C ILE A 347 5.96 -4.53 -18.98
N VAL A 348 5.52 -3.30 -18.73
CA VAL A 348 4.26 -3.05 -18.05
C VAL A 348 3.21 -3.19 -19.13
N ALA A 349 2.28 -4.13 -18.94
CA ALA A 349 1.17 -4.32 -19.86
C ALA A 349 0.37 -3.01 -19.97
N ARG A 350 0.08 -2.64 -21.22
CA ARG A 350 -0.72 -1.47 -21.63
C ARG A 350 -1.99 -1.33 -20.79
N GLU A 351 -2.21 -0.16 -20.22
CA GLU A 351 -3.55 0.42 -20.09
C GLU A 351 -3.58 1.59 -21.07
N ASP A 352 -4.32 1.41 -22.16
CA ASP A 352 -4.59 2.41 -23.19
C ASP A 352 -5.24 3.63 -22.54
N ASN A 353 -4.82 4.83 -22.94
CA ASN A 353 -5.72 5.98 -23.05
C ASN A 353 -5.10 7.02 -24.01
N ASP A 354 -5.78 7.14 -25.15
CA ASP A 354 -5.69 8.26 -26.08
C ASP A 354 -6.20 9.57 -25.44
N THR A 355 -5.63 10.67 -25.95
CA THR A 355 -6.13 12.07 -26.04
C THR A 355 -6.50 12.80 -24.73
N GLU A 356 -6.08 14.04 -24.46
CA GLU A 356 -5.57 15.13 -25.30
C GLU A 356 -4.75 16.10 -24.42
N MET A 357 -3.74 16.71 -25.04
CA MET A 357 -2.88 17.76 -24.51
C MET A 357 -3.65 19.07 -24.35
N GLU A 358 -3.36 19.84 -23.30
CA GLU A 358 -3.11 21.28 -23.44
C GLU A 358 -2.41 21.87 -22.19
N ASN A 359 -1.33 22.61 -22.44
CA ASN A 359 -0.64 23.58 -21.58
C ASN A 359 0.14 23.09 -20.35
N ALA A 360 1.36 22.59 -20.57
CA ALA A 360 2.39 22.43 -19.53
C ALA A 360 3.76 23.06 -19.88
N ASP A 361 3.83 23.92 -20.91
CA ASP A 361 5.10 24.44 -21.45
C ASP A 361 5.68 25.66 -20.70
N GLU A 362 5.00 26.21 -19.69
CA GLU A 362 5.51 27.39 -18.97
C GLU A 362 6.09 27.12 -17.57
N MET A 363 5.92 25.94 -16.97
CA MET A 363 6.40 25.68 -15.61
C MET A 363 7.79 25.02 -15.52
N ALA A 364 8.43 24.69 -16.65
CA ALA A 364 9.73 24.00 -16.67
C ALA A 364 10.95 24.94 -16.69
N LYS A 365 10.78 26.26 -16.82
CA LYS A 365 11.91 27.21 -16.92
C LYS A 365 12.43 27.75 -15.58
N ASP A 366 11.65 27.71 -14.51
CA ASP A 366 12.01 28.40 -13.26
C ASP A 366 12.68 27.53 -12.18
N ALA A 367 12.82 26.22 -12.40
CA ALA A 367 13.49 25.34 -11.45
C ALA A 367 15.04 25.31 -11.57
N PHE A 368 15.62 26.05 -12.54
CA PHE A 368 17.03 25.87 -12.93
C PHE A 368 18.03 26.89 -12.38
N HIS A 369 17.63 27.81 -11.50
CA HIS A 369 18.55 28.83 -10.97
C HIS A 369 18.91 28.74 -9.49
N ARG A 370 18.52 27.68 -8.78
CA ARG A 370 18.93 27.51 -7.37
C ARG A 370 19.16 26.05 -6.98
N ALA A 371 20.31 25.53 -7.38
CA ALA A 371 21.01 24.52 -6.60
C ALA A 371 22.54 24.74 -6.76
N PRO A 372 23.29 24.85 -5.65
CA PRO A 372 24.75 24.95 -5.66
C PRO A 372 25.45 23.66 -6.09
#